data_AF-A0A954LLC8-F1
#
_entry.id   AF-A0A954LLC8-F1
#
_cell.length_a   1.000
_cell.length_b   1.000
_cell.length_c   1.000
_cell.angle_alpha   90.00
_cell.angle_beta   90.00
_cell.angle_gamma   90.00
#
_symmetry.space_group_name_H-M   'P 1'
#
loop_
_entity.id
_entity.type
_entity.pdbx_description
1 polymer ?
#
loop_
_entity_poly.entity_id
_entity_poly.type
_entity_poly.pdbx_seq_one_letter_code
_entity_poly.pdbx_strand_id
1 'polypeptide(L)'
;TNRTQNKWQSATVDMTKARRPDGSGGPLSRDERIDDIQFYIAPGAELLIDDIVLYEAAPKSETQPFPQRVIFTGWFDTGKQGQEWPGDFEIVLHEKPLTWDAARSVLNPKTQSPWIRVHLRGQRFLSESTHVRFRYKLREGKSLRVELGNSQTGETFSATLTAPIAGEWAETTLKYSVPSGSKVDEVRFLTDKGAELLIDDVLIFEPGGKLKSGSEGKRERMCLKPADSAWNTEPISIPIASCSSGL
;
A
#
# COMPACT_ATOMS: atom_id res chain seq x y z
N THR A 1 -13.69 -24.75 6.47
CA THR A 1 -13.59 -24.42 7.92
C THR A 1 -14.81 -23.63 8.33
N ASN A 2 -15.42 -23.93 9.47
CA ASN A 2 -16.64 -23.27 9.94
C ASN A 2 -16.29 -21.86 10.44
N ARG A 3 -16.51 -20.83 9.60
CA ARG A 3 -16.30 -19.43 9.98
C ARG A 3 -17.51 -18.93 10.75
N THR A 4 -17.28 -18.16 11.80
CA THR A 4 -18.38 -17.57 12.58
C THR A 4 -19.04 -16.49 11.72
N GLN A 5 -20.31 -16.70 11.36
CA GLN A 5 -21.06 -15.72 10.59
C GLN A 5 -21.30 -14.43 11.39
N ASN A 6 -21.53 -13.32 10.70
CA ASN A 6 -21.86 -12.00 11.28
C ASN A 6 -20.78 -11.41 12.19
N LYS A 7 -19.51 -11.79 11.99
CA LYS A 7 -18.35 -11.18 12.66
C LYS A 7 -17.23 -11.00 11.66
N TRP A 8 -16.54 -9.86 11.73
CA TRP A 8 -15.30 -9.65 10.98
C TRP A 8 -14.25 -10.67 11.40
N GLN A 9 -13.56 -11.22 10.40
CA GLN A 9 -12.47 -12.17 10.60
C GLN A 9 -11.34 -11.83 9.65
N SER A 10 -10.10 -11.94 10.13
CA SER A 10 -8.90 -11.81 9.29
C SER A 10 -8.44 -13.17 8.81
N ALA A 11 -7.93 -13.23 7.59
CA ALA A 11 -7.29 -14.40 7.03
C ALA A 11 -6.00 -13.98 6.29
N THR A 12 -5.03 -14.88 6.25
CA THR A 12 -3.79 -14.68 5.50
C THR A 12 -3.57 -15.89 4.62
N VAL A 13 -3.27 -15.65 3.35
CA VAL A 13 -2.95 -16.69 2.38
C VAL A 13 -1.46 -16.59 2.08
N ASP A 14 -0.76 -17.71 2.17
CA ASP A 14 0.63 -17.81 1.75
C ASP A 14 0.68 -18.00 0.23
N MET A 15 0.87 -16.90 -0.49
CA MET A 15 0.89 -16.88 -1.95
C MET A 15 2.07 -17.66 -2.55
N THR A 16 3.11 -17.98 -1.78
CA THR A 16 4.21 -18.86 -2.25
C THR A 16 3.74 -20.30 -2.50
N LYS A 17 2.61 -20.67 -1.90
CA LYS A 17 1.94 -21.97 -2.09
C LYS A 17 0.81 -21.89 -3.11
N ALA A 18 0.55 -20.73 -3.69
CA ALA A 18 -0.45 -20.60 -4.74
C ALA A 18 -0.10 -21.52 -5.92
N ARG A 19 -1.15 -21.98 -6.59
CA ARG A 19 -1.07 -22.80 -7.80
C ARG A 19 -1.89 -22.11 -8.87
N ARG A 20 -1.34 -22.05 -10.07
CA ARG A 20 -2.05 -21.66 -11.28
C ARG A 20 -3.03 -22.78 -11.67
N PRO A 21 -4.07 -22.48 -12.47
CA PRO A 21 -5.07 -23.47 -12.89
C PRO A 21 -4.50 -24.69 -13.62
N ASP A 22 -3.36 -24.52 -14.29
CA ASP A 22 -2.63 -25.59 -14.98
C ASP A 22 -1.84 -26.52 -14.03
N GLY A 23 -1.96 -26.32 -12.71
CA GLY A 23 -1.25 -27.07 -11.68
C GLY A 23 0.20 -26.64 -11.47
N SER A 24 0.74 -25.74 -12.29
CA SER A 24 2.02 -25.09 -12.04
C SER A 24 1.90 -24.08 -10.90
N GLY A 25 3.01 -23.62 -10.35
CA GLY A 25 3.00 -22.59 -9.32
C GLY A 25 4.33 -22.46 -8.60
N GLY A 26 4.37 -21.53 -7.66
CA GLY A 26 5.59 -21.15 -6.95
C GLY A 26 5.48 -19.71 -6.46
N PRO A 27 6.55 -19.18 -5.85
CA PRO A 27 6.66 -17.77 -5.56
C PRO A 27 6.44 -16.93 -6.81
N LEU A 28 5.86 -15.74 -6.65
CA LEU A 28 5.87 -14.73 -7.70
C LEU A 28 7.32 -14.41 -8.08
N SER A 29 7.55 -14.16 -9.36
CA SER A 29 8.84 -13.69 -9.84
C SER A 29 9.13 -12.31 -9.25
N ARG A 30 10.42 -11.96 -9.17
CA ARG A 30 10.80 -10.59 -8.82
C ARG A 30 10.13 -9.63 -9.81
N ASP A 31 9.47 -8.61 -9.28
CA ASP A 31 8.74 -7.58 -10.04
C ASP A 31 7.47 -8.09 -10.78
N GLU A 32 7.00 -9.31 -10.49
CA GLU A 32 5.71 -9.83 -11.01
C GLU A 32 4.54 -9.12 -10.32
N ARG A 33 3.58 -8.62 -11.13
CA ARG A 33 2.39 -7.93 -10.64
C ARG A 33 1.21 -8.90 -10.55
N ILE A 34 0.42 -8.76 -9.47
CA ILE A 34 -0.90 -9.36 -9.38
C ILE A 34 -1.88 -8.38 -10.01
N ASP A 35 -2.54 -8.80 -11.09
CA ASP A 35 -3.53 -8.00 -11.81
C ASP A 35 -4.90 -8.09 -11.13
N ASP A 36 -5.36 -9.32 -10.87
CA ASP A 36 -6.67 -9.60 -10.28
C ASP A 36 -6.60 -10.52 -9.06
N ILE A 37 -7.51 -10.29 -8.11
CA ILE A 37 -7.82 -11.22 -7.02
C ILE A 37 -9.29 -11.57 -7.12
N GLN A 38 -9.57 -12.86 -7.32
CA GLN A 38 -10.94 -13.37 -7.42
C GLN A 38 -11.31 -14.16 -6.16
N PHE A 39 -12.50 -13.89 -5.62
CA PHE A 39 -13.05 -14.58 -4.46
C PHE A 39 -14.25 -15.41 -4.89
N TYR A 40 -14.22 -16.71 -4.59
CA TYR A 40 -15.32 -17.62 -4.88
C TYR A 40 -16.06 -17.98 -3.60
N ILE A 41 -17.40 -17.91 -3.63
CA ILE A 41 -18.27 -18.24 -2.51
C ILE A 41 -19.41 -19.15 -2.95
N ALA A 42 -20.04 -19.84 -1.99
CA ALA A 42 -21.18 -20.70 -2.26
C ALA A 42 -22.38 -19.89 -2.80
N PRO A 43 -23.22 -20.46 -3.68
CA PRO A 43 -24.46 -19.81 -4.11
C PRO A 43 -25.34 -19.42 -2.92
N GLY A 44 -25.85 -18.18 -2.93
CA GLY A 44 -26.69 -17.64 -1.85
C GLY A 44 -25.94 -17.14 -0.62
N ALA A 45 -24.61 -17.24 -0.59
CA ALA A 45 -23.80 -16.59 0.44
C ALA A 45 -23.54 -15.12 0.09
N GLU A 46 -23.38 -14.29 1.12
CA GLU A 46 -22.85 -12.93 1.01
C GLU A 46 -21.42 -12.91 1.57
N LEU A 47 -20.50 -12.25 0.88
CA LEU A 47 -19.14 -12.03 1.33
C LEU A 47 -18.82 -10.55 1.33
N LEU A 48 -18.55 -10.03 2.52
CA LEU A 48 -18.02 -8.69 2.72
C LEU A 48 -16.51 -8.80 2.90
N ILE A 49 -15.76 -8.09 2.07
CA ILE A 49 -14.30 -8.05 2.10
C ILE A 49 -13.91 -6.62 2.36
N ASP A 50 -12.98 -6.45 3.29
CA ASP A 50 -12.35 -5.16 3.55
C ASP A 50 -10.86 -5.37 3.81
N ASP A 51 -10.07 -4.32 3.61
CA ASP A 51 -8.63 -4.26 3.88
C ASP A 51 -7.80 -5.42 3.28
N ILE A 52 -7.86 -5.59 1.95
CA ILE A 52 -6.95 -6.51 1.25
C ILE A 52 -5.56 -5.89 1.22
N VAL A 53 -4.60 -6.52 1.90
CA VAL A 53 -3.19 -6.14 1.87
C VAL A 53 -2.35 -7.28 1.32
N LEU A 54 -1.68 -7.01 0.21
CA LEU A 54 -0.64 -7.88 -0.34
C LEU A 54 0.72 -7.42 0.17
N TYR A 55 1.54 -8.35 0.61
CA TYR A 55 2.88 -8.06 1.11
C TYR A 55 3.82 -9.23 0.84
N GLU A 56 5.10 -8.92 0.66
CA GLU A 56 6.15 -9.93 0.66
C GLU A 56 6.48 -10.37 2.08
N ALA A 57 6.71 -11.67 2.25
CA ALA A 57 7.17 -12.19 3.53
C ALA A 57 8.52 -11.58 3.88
N ALA A 58 8.59 -10.93 5.04
CA ALA A 58 9.81 -10.29 5.48
C ALA A 58 10.96 -11.32 5.63
N PRO A 59 12.21 -10.94 5.32
CA PRO A 59 13.35 -11.81 5.55
C PRO A 59 13.47 -12.14 7.05
N LYS A 60 14.08 -13.27 7.41
CA LYS A 60 14.21 -13.70 8.81
C LYS A 60 14.93 -12.67 9.71
N SER A 61 15.74 -11.80 9.12
CA SER A 61 16.45 -10.72 9.81
C SER A 61 15.59 -9.48 10.05
N GLU A 62 14.44 -9.36 9.38
CA GLU A 62 13.52 -8.25 9.60
C GLU A 62 12.89 -8.37 10.99
N THR A 63 12.96 -7.28 11.75
CA THR A 63 12.47 -7.22 13.13
C THR A 63 11.29 -6.28 13.28
N GLN A 64 11.00 -5.48 12.25
CA GLN A 64 9.85 -4.62 12.22
C GLN A 64 8.58 -5.48 12.18
N PRO A 65 7.67 -5.36 13.18
CA PRO A 65 6.42 -6.08 13.14
C PRO A 65 5.57 -5.56 11.98
N PHE A 66 4.76 -6.47 11.42
CA PHE A 66 3.76 -6.10 10.42
C PHE A 66 2.84 -4.98 10.96
N PRO A 67 2.43 -4.00 10.13
CA PRO A 67 1.53 -2.96 10.56
C PRO A 67 0.28 -3.50 11.28
N GLN A 68 -0.09 -2.87 12.39
CA GLN A 68 -1.38 -3.14 13.04
C GLN A 68 -2.53 -2.62 12.17
N ARG A 69 -2.31 -1.47 11.51
CA ARG A 69 -3.29 -0.81 10.65
C ARG A 69 -2.57 -0.08 9.53
N VAL A 70 -2.99 -0.30 8.29
CA VAL A 70 -2.58 0.52 7.15
C VAL A 70 -3.55 1.69 7.03
N ILE A 71 -3.04 2.92 6.99
CA ILE A 71 -3.85 4.13 6.93
C ILE A 71 -3.95 4.65 5.49
N PHE A 72 -2.83 4.59 4.75
CA PHE A 72 -2.76 5.04 3.37
C PHE A 72 -1.56 4.42 2.65
N THR A 73 -1.71 4.20 1.34
CA THR A 73 -0.63 3.80 0.44
C THR A 73 -0.62 4.64 -0.83
N GLY A 74 0.56 5.07 -1.29
CA GLY A 74 0.75 5.81 -2.53
C GLY A 74 1.97 5.33 -3.29
N TRP A 75 1.73 4.58 -4.37
CA TRP A 75 2.76 3.91 -5.19
C TRP A 75 2.99 4.60 -6.54
N PHE A 76 2.08 5.48 -6.97
CA PHE A 76 2.16 6.27 -8.21
C PHE A 76 2.32 5.50 -9.55
N ASP A 77 2.51 4.18 -9.52
CA ASP A 77 2.68 3.27 -10.67
C ASP A 77 1.65 3.37 -11.80
N THR A 78 0.40 3.66 -11.44
CA THR A 78 -0.72 3.63 -12.36
C THR A 78 -1.58 4.86 -12.17
N GLY A 79 -2.16 5.32 -13.27
CA GLY A 79 -3.05 6.47 -13.26
C GLY A 79 -2.35 7.81 -13.44
N LYS A 80 -3.12 8.88 -13.29
CA LYS A 80 -2.76 10.27 -13.57
C LYS A 80 -2.97 11.12 -12.34
N GLN A 81 -2.13 12.15 -12.20
CA GLN A 81 -2.36 13.21 -11.24
C GLN A 81 -3.74 13.87 -11.49
N GLY A 82 -4.47 14.17 -10.42
CA GLY A 82 -5.83 14.69 -10.48
C GLY A 82 -6.83 13.76 -9.82
N GLN A 83 -7.69 13.10 -10.62
CA GLN A 83 -8.77 12.28 -10.07
C GLN A 83 -8.24 11.03 -9.35
N GLU A 84 -7.30 10.32 -9.97
CA GLU A 84 -6.71 9.11 -9.39
C GLU A 84 -5.74 9.51 -8.29
N TRP A 85 -4.81 10.42 -8.56
CA TRP A 85 -3.89 10.92 -7.54
C TRP A 85 -4.09 12.42 -7.27
N PRO A 86 -5.00 12.79 -6.35
CA PRO A 86 -5.24 14.19 -6.01
C PRO A 86 -4.05 14.76 -5.23
N GLY A 87 -3.61 15.95 -5.61
CA GLY A 87 -2.44 16.59 -5.00
C GLY A 87 -1.69 17.53 -5.94
N ASP A 88 -0.55 18.05 -5.48
CA ASP A 88 0.36 18.88 -6.27
C ASP A 88 1.71 18.15 -6.40
N PHE A 89 1.92 17.54 -7.57
CA PHE A 89 3.14 16.86 -7.99
C PHE A 89 2.97 16.49 -9.47
N GLU A 90 4.03 16.00 -10.09
CA GLU A 90 3.97 15.39 -11.42
C GLU A 90 4.29 13.90 -11.31
N ILE A 91 3.61 13.06 -12.08
CA ILE A 91 3.97 11.65 -12.19
C ILE A 91 5.04 11.53 -13.28
N VAL A 92 6.18 10.94 -12.96
CA VAL A 92 7.30 10.76 -13.88
C VAL A 92 7.76 9.31 -13.91
N LEU A 93 8.18 8.86 -15.09
CA LEU A 93 8.78 7.54 -15.26
C LEU A 93 10.06 7.40 -14.44
N HIS A 94 10.27 6.23 -13.83
CA HIS A 94 11.55 5.93 -13.18
C HIS A 94 12.72 5.98 -14.16
N GLU A 95 13.90 6.30 -13.63
CA GLU A 95 15.17 5.94 -14.26
C GLU A 95 15.41 4.42 -14.12
N LYS A 96 15.79 3.73 -15.21
CA LYS A 96 16.13 2.31 -15.19
C LYS A 96 17.09 1.95 -14.04
N PRO A 97 17.03 0.73 -13.46
CA PRO A 97 16.33 -0.45 -13.95
C PRO A 97 14.87 -0.57 -13.47
N LEU A 98 14.43 0.28 -12.55
CA LEU A 98 13.05 0.28 -12.09
C LEU A 98 12.13 0.80 -13.21
N THR A 99 10.93 0.26 -13.28
CA THR A 99 9.94 0.55 -14.34
C THR A 99 8.75 1.33 -13.82
N TRP A 100 8.81 1.81 -12.58
CA TRP A 100 7.68 2.30 -11.80
C TRP A 100 7.63 3.82 -11.73
N ASP A 101 6.45 4.39 -11.85
CA ASP A 101 6.30 5.84 -11.85
C ASP A 101 6.50 6.40 -10.44
N ALA A 102 7.05 7.62 -10.33
CA ALA A 102 7.28 8.30 -9.07
C ALA A 102 6.60 9.68 -9.06
N ALA A 103 6.30 10.19 -7.86
CA ALA A 103 5.87 11.57 -7.68
C ALA A 103 7.08 12.52 -7.68
N ARG A 104 7.14 13.45 -8.63
CA ARG A 104 8.12 14.53 -8.71
C ARG A 104 7.58 15.80 -8.07
N SER A 105 8.44 16.46 -7.29
CA SER A 105 8.14 17.76 -6.67
C SER A 105 7.88 18.85 -7.69
N VAL A 106 6.90 19.69 -7.40
CA VAL A 106 6.60 20.94 -8.13
C VAL A 106 6.90 22.15 -7.22
N LEU A 107 6.92 23.36 -7.77
CA LEU A 107 7.08 24.55 -6.94
C LEU A 107 5.78 24.87 -6.20
N ASN A 108 5.87 25.03 -4.88
CA ASN A 108 4.76 25.54 -4.09
C ASN A 108 4.46 27.00 -4.51
N PRO A 109 3.22 27.33 -4.91
CA PRO A 109 2.91 28.65 -5.45
C PRO A 109 3.12 29.79 -4.43
N LYS A 110 3.02 29.50 -3.13
CA LYS A 110 3.16 30.50 -2.06
C LYS A 110 4.61 30.70 -1.64
N THR A 111 5.35 29.62 -1.43
CA THR A 111 6.71 29.68 -0.87
C THR A 111 7.80 29.62 -1.92
N GLN A 112 7.45 29.28 -3.17
CA GLN A 112 8.37 29.03 -4.28
C GLN A 112 9.41 27.96 -3.92
N SER A 113 9.09 27.08 -2.97
CA SER A 113 9.94 25.97 -2.55
C SER A 113 9.39 24.66 -3.13
N PRO A 114 10.24 23.71 -3.54
CA PRO A 114 9.79 22.43 -4.08
C PRO A 114 9.02 21.63 -3.02
N TRP A 115 7.89 21.05 -3.43
CA TRP A 115 7.08 20.19 -2.59
C TRP A 115 6.32 19.12 -3.37
N ILE A 116 5.89 18.09 -2.67
CA ILE A 116 4.89 17.11 -3.13
C ILE A 116 3.76 17.14 -2.11
N ARG A 117 2.54 17.44 -2.55
CA ARG A 117 1.33 17.33 -1.73
C ARG A 117 0.49 16.17 -2.24
N VAL A 118 0.21 15.17 -1.41
CA VAL A 118 -0.63 14.01 -1.77
C VAL A 118 -1.85 13.99 -0.87
N HIS A 119 -3.05 14.02 -1.47
CA HIS A 119 -4.30 13.94 -0.74
C HIS A 119 -4.68 12.47 -0.47
N LEU A 120 -5.12 12.15 0.75
CA LEU A 120 -5.38 10.79 1.24
C LEU A 120 -6.75 10.22 0.82
N ARG A 121 -7.39 10.88 -0.15
CA ARG A 121 -8.75 10.62 -0.67
C ARG A 121 -9.80 10.57 0.46
N GLY A 122 -9.72 11.54 1.36
CA GLY A 122 -10.62 11.69 2.50
C GLY A 122 -9.87 11.77 3.83
N GLN A 123 -10.60 12.03 4.90
CA GLN A 123 -10.03 12.11 6.25
C GLN A 123 -9.64 10.73 6.77
N ARG A 124 -8.46 10.66 7.38
CA ARG A 124 -7.88 9.48 8.02
C ARG A 124 -7.60 9.79 9.49
N PHE A 125 -7.98 8.87 10.36
CA PHE A 125 -7.71 8.97 11.79
C PHE A 125 -6.32 8.42 12.11
N LEU A 126 -5.54 9.19 12.85
CA LEU A 126 -4.24 8.79 13.36
C LEU A 126 -4.35 8.26 14.79
N SER A 127 -3.44 7.36 15.16
CA SER A 127 -3.17 7.06 16.56
C SER A 127 -1.90 7.75 17.04
N GLU A 128 -1.64 7.63 18.34
CA GLU A 128 -0.44 8.13 19.01
C GLU A 128 0.88 7.58 18.44
N SER A 129 0.83 6.43 17.75
CA SER A 129 1.99 5.81 17.11
C SER A 129 1.73 5.67 15.62
N THR A 130 1.80 6.79 14.90
CA THR A 130 1.69 6.80 13.44
C THR A 130 3.09 6.87 12.82
N HIS A 131 3.36 6.01 11.85
CA HIS A 131 4.60 6.00 11.08
C HIS A 131 4.31 6.34 9.61
N VAL A 132 5.25 7.03 8.97
CA VAL A 132 5.26 7.28 7.53
C VAL A 132 6.54 6.68 6.96
N ARG A 133 6.41 5.61 6.19
CA ARG A 133 7.49 5.02 5.40
C ARG A 133 7.36 5.46 3.96
N PHE A 134 8.48 5.72 3.30
CA PHE A 134 8.52 6.09 1.89
C PHE A 134 9.92 5.90 1.33
N ARG A 135 9.98 5.77 0.01
CA ARG A 135 11.22 5.88 -0.74
C ARG A 135 11.35 7.29 -1.33
N TYR A 136 12.57 7.76 -1.41
CA TYR A 136 12.88 9.08 -1.90
C TYR A 136 14.16 9.09 -2.72
N LYS A 137 14.24 9.99 -3.69
CA LYS A 137 15.48 10.42 -4.34
C LYS A 137 15.54 11.94 -4.29
N LEU A 138 16.47 12.46 -3.52
CA LEU A 138 16.69 13.90 -3.38
C LEU A 138 17.92 14.27 -4.19
N ARG A 139 17.79 15.06 -5.27
CA ARG A 139 18.96 15.42 -6.09
C ARG A 139 19.90 16.38 -5.38
N GLU A 140 19.33 17.38 -4.71
CA GLU A 140 20.03 18.40 -3.94
C GLU A 140 19.21 18.73 -2.69
N GLY A 141 19.85 19.26 -1.65
CA GLY A 141 19.17 19.64 -0.40
C GLY A 141 19.77 18.96 0.83
N LYS A 142 19.47 19.52 2.01
CA LYS A 142 20.04 19.06 3.28
C LYS A 142 19.00 18.51 4.24
N SER A 143 17.73 18.73 3.94
CA SER A 143 16.63 18.29 4.78
C SER A 143 15.41 17.91 3.94
N LEU A 144 14.64 16.95 4.45
CA LEU A 144 13.34 16.60 3.93
C LEU A 144 12.34 16.65 5.08
N ARG A 145 11.43 17.62 5.05
CA ARG A 145 10.34 17.73 6.02
C ARG A 145 9.11 17.01 5.47
N VAL A 146 8.49 16.19 6.31
CA VAL A 146 7.26 15.49 5.99
C VAL A 146 6.17 15.93 6.95
N GLU A 147 5.06 16.42 6.42
CA GLU A 147 3.91 16.88 7.18
C GLU A 147 2.71 15.97 6.94
N LEU A 148 2.01 15.60 8.01
CA LEU A 148 0.64 15.09 7.96
C LEU A 148 -0.30 16.26 8.26
N GLY A 149 -1.19 16.59 7.33
CA GLY A 149 -1.99 17.80 7.38
C GLY A 149 -3.50 17.55 7.35
N ASN A 150 -4.25 18.45 7.95
CA ASN A 150 -5.69 18.57 7.78
C ASN A 150 -6.01 19.87 7.04
N SER A 151 -6.41 19.76 5.78
CA SER A 151 -6.68 20.91 4.91
C SER A 151 -7.85 21.78 5.40
N GLN A 152 -8.78 21.20 6.17
CA GLN A 152 -9.97 21.90 6.67
C GLN A 152 -9.68 22.73 7.94
N THR A 153 -8.84 22.21 8.84
CA THR A 153 -8.53 22.88 10.12
C THR A 153 -7.20 23.63 10.09
N GLY A 154 -6.32 23.31 9.14
CA GLY A 154 -4.93 23.81 9.10
C GLY A 154 -4.00 23.12 10.10
N GLU A 155 -4.48 22.13 10.86
CA GLU A 155 -3.64 21.34 11.77
C GLU A 155 -2.57 20.58 10.98
N THR A 156 -1.33 20.57 11.48
CA THR A 156 -0.21 19.87 10.86
C THR A 156 0.68 19.21 11.89
N PHE A 157 1.18 18.03 11.56
CA PHE A 157 2.19 17.30 12.34
C PHE A 157 3.42 17.11 11.46
N SER A 158 4.59 17.51 11.95
CA SER A 158 5.82 17.51 11.15
C SER A 158 6.86 16.56 11.72
N ALA A 159 7.58 15.89 10.82
CA ALA A 159 8.83 15.20 11.11
C ALA A 159 9.86 15.60 10.06
N THR A 160 11.15 15.59 10.42
CA THR A 160 12.22 15.99 9.53
C THR A 160 13.25 14.87 9.42
N LEU A 161 13.54 14.44 8.21
CA LEU A 161 14.72 13.65 7.90
C LEU A 161 15.91 14.61 7.78
N THR A 162 16.84 14.51 8.73
CA THR A 162 18.10 15.25 8.71
C THR A 162 19.15 14.44 7.95
N ALA A 163 19.96 15.10 7.12
CA ALA A 163 20.96 14.45 6.28
C ALA A 163 20.40 13.33 5.37
N PRO A 164 19.42 13.64 4.49
CA PRO A 164 18.96 12.70 3.48
C PRO A 164 20.10 12.27 2.56
N ILE A 165 20.04 11.03 2.06
CA ILE A 165 20.98 10.54 1.06
C ILE A 165 20.64 11.24 -0.26
N ALA A 166 21.59 12.01 -0.78
CA ALA A 166 21.42 12.77 -2.02
C ALA A 166 21.87 11.96 -3.25
N GLY A 167 21.23 12.20 -4.40
CA GLY A 167 21.58 11.63 -5.69
C GLY A 167 21.11 10.20 -5.95
N GLU A 168 20.75 9.46 -4.89
CA GLU A 168 20.36 8.05 -4.97
C GLU A 168 18.98 7.80 -4.34
N TRP A 169 18.36 6.68 -4.70
CA TRP A 169 17.14 6.23 -4.05
C TRP A 169 17.47 5.66 -2.66
N ALA A 170 16.73 6.11 -1.66
CA ALA A 170 16.81 5.61 -0.30
C ALA A 170 15.41 5.41 0.27
N GLU A 171 15.30 4.57 1.30
CA GLU A 171 14.06 4.38 2.07
C GLU A 171 14.25 4.95 3.48
N THR A 172 13.17 5.49 4.06
CA THR A 172 13.16 5.86 5.47
C THR A 172 11.78 5.63 6.09
N THR A 173 11.75 5.62 7.42
CA THR A 173 10.51 5.65 8.20
C THR A 173 10.58 6.76 9.23
N LEU A 174 9.67 7.72 9.14
CA LEU A 174 9.50 8.79 10.11
C LEU A 174 8.41 8.41 11.12
N LYS A 175 8.68 8.70 12.39
CA LYS A 175 7.77 8.41 13.50
C LYS A 175 7.08 9.69 13.93
N TYR A 176 5.77 9.63 14.12
CA TYR A 176 4.96 10.72 14.61
C TYR A 176 4.38 10.37 15.97
N SER A 177 4.41 11.35 16.87
CA SER A 177 3.63 11.35 18.11
C SER A 177 2.57 12.43 17.96
N VAL A 178 1.32 12.00 17.78
CA VAL A 178 0.17 12.87 17.57
C VAL A 178 -0.92 12.54 18.58
N PRO A 179 -1.82 13.47 18.93
CA PRO A 179 -2.98 13.13 19.75
C PRO A 179 -3.80 12.00 19.11
N SER A 180 -4.22 11.02 19.92
CA SER A 180 -5.09 9.94 19.44
C SER A 180 -6.38 10.51 18.86
N GLY A 181 -6.77 10.04 17.67
CA GLY A 181 -7.97 10.50 16.98
C GLY A 181 -7.80 11.79 16.17
N SER A 182 -6.59 12.36 16.10
CA SER A 182 -6.26 13.41 15.13
C SER A 182 -6.61 12.96 13.72
N LYS A 183 -7.11 13.91 12.90
CA LYS A 183 -7.57 13.64 11.54
C LYS A 183 -6.68 14.34 10.55
N VAL A 184 -6.24 13.62 9.51
CA VAL A 184 -5.46 14.18 8.40
C VAL A 184 -6.06 13.77 7.07
N ASP A 185 -5.94 14.61 6.05
CA ASP A 185 -6.44 14.36 4.69
C ASP A 185 -5.35 14.54 3.63
N GLU A 186 -4.12 14.87 4.03
CA GLU A 186 -2.98 14.97 3.13
C GLU A 186 -1.65 14.67 3.81
N VAL A 187 -0.68 14.25 3.00
CA VAL A 187 0.75 14.20 3.35
C VAL A 187 1.52 15.13 2.43
N ARG A 188 2.47 15.89 2.99
CA ARG A 188 3.28 16.86 2.25
C ARG A 188 4.75 16.56 2.47
N PHE A 189 5.53 16.55 1.39
CA PHE A 189 6.98 16.43 1.41
C PHE A 189 7.57 17.77 0.96
N LEU A 190 8.40 18.38 1.78
CA LEU A 190 8.98 19.69 1.54
C LEU A 190 10.50 19.61 1.62
N THR A 191 11.17 20.28 0.70
CA THR A 191 12.63 20.35 0.64
C THR A 191 13.11 21.81 0.48
N ASP A 192 14.42 22.00 0.58
CA ASP A 192 15.08 23.28 0.41
C ASP A 192 14.85 23.86 -1.00
N LYS A 193 14.92 25.18 -1.14
CA LYS A 193 14.80 25.83 -2.46
C LYS A 193 15.87 25.33 -3.42
N GLY A 194 15.48 25.08 -4.68
CA GLY A 194 16.35 24.59 -5.75
C GLY A 194 16.50 23.07 -5.79
N ALA A 195 16.06 22.35 -4.75
CA ALA A 195 16.08 20.89 -4.75
C ALA A 195 15.05 20.28 -5.71
N GLU A 196 15.36 19.11 -6.23
CA GLU A 196 14.37 18.21 -6.84
C GLU A 196 14.19 16.99 -5.95
N LEU A 197 12.94 16.66 -5.66
CA LEU A 197 12.55 15.50 -4.87
C LEU A 197 11.66 14.57 -5.70
N LEU A 198 12.01 13.29 -5.72
CA LEU A 198 11.14 12.20 -6.13
C LEU A 198 10.71 11.40 -4.89
N ILE A 199 9.44 11.01 -4.84
CA ILE A 199 8.86 10.17 -3.79
C ILE A 199 8.14 8.97 -4.41
N ASP A 200 8.28 7.82 -3.77
CA ASP A 200 7.62 6.58 -4.12
C ASP A 200 7.33 5.74 -2.86
N ASP A 201 6.55 4.67 -2.99
CA ASP A 201 6.26 3.67 -1.95
C ASP A 201 5.79 4.28 -0.62
N VAL A 202 4.91 5.29 -0.69
CA VAL A 202 4.39 5.98 0.50
C VAL A 202 3.46 5.04 1.26
N LEU A 203 3.74 4.81 2.54
CA LEU A 203 2.93 4.04 3.47
C LEU A 203 2.76 4.81 4.77
N ILE A 204 1.51 5.16 5.10
CA ILE A 204 1.12 5.68 6.41
C ILE A 204 0.49 4.53 7.18
N PHE A 205 0.97 4.24 8.39
CA PHE A 205 0.54 3.06 9.13
C PHE A 205 0.73 3.19 10.65
N GLU A 206 0.07 2.31 11.38
CA GLU A 206 0.31 2.06 12.79
C GLU A 206 1.20 0.82 12.92
N PRO A 207 2.34 0.91 13.62
CA PRO A 207 3.22 -0.24 13.78
C PRO A 207 2.53 -1.33 14.59
N GLY A 208 2.80 -2.59 14.25
CA GLY A 208 2.38 -3.70 15.08
C GLY A 208 3.02 -3.62 16.47
N GLY A 209 2.29 -4.06 17.51
CA GLY A 209 2.90 -4.28 18.82
C GLY A 209 4.01 -5.33 18.73
N LYS A 210 5.08 -5.18 19.52
CA LYS A 210 6.05 -6.28 19.72
C LYS A 210 5.25 -7.50 20.17
N LEU A 211 5.35 -8.59 19.42
CA LEU A 211 4.85 -9.88 19.89
C LEU A 211 5.52 -10.13 21.24
N LYS A 212 4.72 -10.22 22.31
CA LYS A 212 5.25 -10.57 23.63
C LYS A 212 5.97 -11.90 23.45
N SER A 213 7.29 -11.90 23.59
CA SER A 213 8.20 -13.02 23.30
C SER A 213 8.03 -14.25 24.22
N GLY A 214 6.90 -14.37 24.91
CA GLY A 214 6.59 -15.45 25.83
C GLY A 214 5.15 -15.97 25.76
N SER A 215 4.32 -15.46 24.84
CA SER A 215 3.03 -16.08 24.55
C SER A 215 3.11 -16.81 23.22
N GLU A 216 3.75 -17.97 23.22
CA GLU A 216 3.44 -19.05 22.29
C GLU A 216 2.06 -19.63 22.64
N GLY A 217 1.08 -18.76 22.90
CA GLY A 217 -0.32 -19.12 22.92
C GLY A 217 -0.66 -19.53 21.50
N LYS A 218 -1.30 -20.68 21.34
CA LYS A 218 -1.92 -21.15 20.10
C LYS A 218 -2.76 -20.04 19.46
N ARG A 219 -2.14 -19.10 18.74
CA ARG A 219 -2.72 -18.63 17.50
C ARG A 219 -2.60 -19.86 16.63
N GLU A 220 -3.70 -20.60 16.50
CA GLU A 220 -3.81 -21.57 15.41
C GLU A 220 -3.36 -20.80 14.18
N ARG A 221 -2.16 -21.12 13.69
CA ARG A 221 -1.87 -20.98 12.27
C ARG A 221 -2.96 -21.82 11.65
N MET A 222 -4.07 -21.18 11.31
CA MET A 222 -5.09 -21.76 10.48
C MET A 222 -4.44 -21.84 9.10
N CYS A 223 -3.48 -22.75 8.97
CA CYS A 223 -3.11 -23.33 7.71
C CYS A 223 -4.44 -23.86 7.19
N LEU A 224 -5.06 -23.09 6.28
CA LEU A 224 -6.09 -23.63 5.44
C LEU A 224 -5.46 -24.89 4.86
N LYS A 225 -5.97 -26.06 5.27
CA LYS A 225 -5.64 -27.29 4.57
C LYS A 225 -5.90 -26.99 3.10
N PRO A 226 -4.99 -27.34 2.17
CA PRO A 226 -5.31 -27.32 0.75
C PRO A 226 -6.71 -27.93 0.62
N ALA A 227 -7.64 -27.20 0.00
CA ALA A 227 -8.92 -27.80 -0.30
C ALA A 227 -8.60 -29.06 -1.10
N ASP A 228 -8.93 -30.23 -0.55
CA ASP A 228 -8.82 -31.47 -1.30
C ASP A 228 -9.59 -31.23 -2.61
N SER A 229 -8.84 -31.32 -3.70
CA SER A 229 -9.29 -31.07 -5.05
C SER A 229 -10.46 -31.98 -5.40
N ALA A 230 -11.68 -31.48 -5.20
CA ALA A 230 -12.91 -32.08 -5.71
C ALA A 230 -13.98 -30.99 -5.88
N TRP A 231 -13.65 -29.91 -6.57
CA TRP A 231 -14.68 -29.19 -7.31
C TRP A 231 -14.92 -29.97 -8.60
N ASN A 232 -15.87 -30.92 -8.57
CA ASN A 232 -16.50 -31.41 -9.78
C ASN A 232 -17.29 -30.23 -10.38
N THR A 233 -16.63 -29.42 -11.21
CA THR A 233 -17.32 -28.53 -12.13
C THR A 233 -17.74 -29.35 -13.33
N GLU A 234 -19.00 -29.77 -13.40
CA GLU A 234 -19.58 -30.11 -14.69
C GLU A 234 -19.49 -28.88 -15.60
N PRO A 235 -19.04 -29.01 -16.85
CA PRO A 235 -18.95 -27.88 -17.76
C PRO A 235 -20.34 -27.37 -18.12
N ILE A 236 -20.69 -26.18 -17.62
CA ILE A 236 -21.83 -25.42 -18.12
C ILE A 236 -21.48 -24.99 -19.55
N SER A 237 -22.08 -25.68 -20.53
CA SER A 237 -21.99 -25.32 -21.94
C SER A 237 -22.87 -24.11 -22.20
N ILE A 238 -22.27 -22.94 -22.44
CA ILE A 238 -22.98 -21.75 -22.92
C ILE A 238 -23.12 -21.88 -24.44
N PRO A 239 -24.33 -21.83 -25.02
CA PRO A 239 -24.49 -21.88 -26.46
C PRO A 239 -23.94 -20.60 -27.10
N ILE A 240 -23.04 -20.77 -28.07
CA ILE A 240 -22.57 -19.70 -28.95
C ILE A 240 -23.71 -19.37 -29.91
N ALA A 241 -24.26 -18.16 -29.82
CA ALA A 241 -25.18 -17.63 -30.81
C ALA A 241 -24.41 -17.37 -32.12
N SER A 242 -24.81 -18.03 -33.20
CA SER A 242 -24.29 -17.74 -34.54
C SER A 242 -24.92 -16.46 -35.09
N CYS A 243 -24.10 -15.44 -35.38
CA CYS A 243 -24.51 -14.34 -36.22
C CYS A 243 -24.61 -14.83 -37.68
N SER A 244 -25.82 -14.91 -38.20
CA SER A 244 -26.07 -15.09 -39.63
C SER A 244 -25.84 -13.75 -40.36
N SER A 245 -24.86 -13.72 -41.26
CA SER A 245 -24.70 -12.68 -42.27
C SER A 245 -25.80 -12.81 -43.33
N GLY A 246 -26.70 -11.84 -43.39
CA GLY A 246 -27.62 -11.66 -44.51
C GLY A 246 -26.92 -10.92 -45.65
N LEU A 247 -27.03 -11.49 -46.85
CA LEU A 247 -26.78 -10.84 -48.14
C LEU A 247 -27.87 -9.83 -48.46
#